data_AF-A0A3D8U290-F1
#
_entry.id   AF-A0A3D8U290-F1
#
_cell.length_a   1.000
_cell.length_b   1.000
_cell.length_c   1.000
_cell.angle_alpha   90.00
_cell.angle_beta   90.00
_cell.angle_gamma   90.00
#
_symmetry.space_group_name_H-M   'P 1'
#
loop_
_entity.id
_entity.type
_entity.pdbx_description
1 polymer ?
#
loop_
_entity_poly.entity_id
_entity_poly.type
_entity_poly.pdbx_seq_one_letter_code
_entity_poly.pdbx_strand_id
1 'polypeptide(L)'
;DAEKDGGFEVGVAPIPGTKEGKTSTFLGGDAMGISKDSKHVAQAWNFLYWLMQSDAQKEVFADQGDTASNIQTLKTAYKDADPRIQTINSVIIDGNGQTPKSPAFNEAFNAAGSPWQLLVQNAVWGSGDLKADNKAVTDVLSAQ
;
A
#
# COMPACT_ATOMS: atom_id res chain seq x y z
N ASP A 1 12.83 -4.25 20.17
CA ASP A 1 13.37 -3.91 21.51
C ASP A 1 12.56 -4.47 22.66
N ALA A 2 11.23 -4.33 22.69
CA ALA A 2 10.39 -4.93 23.75
C ALA A 2 10.67 -6.43 23.99
N GLU A 3 10.87 -7.24 22.94
CA GLU A 3 11.21 -8.67 23.07
C GLU A 3 12.55 -8.94 23.77
N LYS A 4 13.55 -8.06 23.60
CA LYS A 4 14.89 -8.24 24.20
C LYS A 4 14.84 -8.12 25.72
N ASP A 5 13.85 -7.39 26.24
CA ASP A 5 13.66 -7.13 27.67
C ASP A 5 12.53 -7.98 28.29
N GLY A 6 12.16 -9.09 27.64
CA GLY A 6 11.14 -10.03 28.14
C GLY A 6 9.69 -9.67 27.78
N GLY A 7 9.49 -8.78 26.81
CA GLY A 7 8.18 -8.49 26.22
C GLY A 7 7.67 -9.59 25.28
N PHE A 8 6.45 -9.42 24.78
CA PHE A 8 5.80 -10.39 23.88
C PHE A 8 6.56 -10.59 22.59
N GLU A 9 6.69 -11.86 22.18
CA GLU A 9 7.15 -12.24 20.85
C GLU A 9 6.07 -11.95 19.80
N VAL A 10 6.44 -11.18 18.79
CA VAL A 10 5.56 -10.75 17.70
C VAL A 10 6.13 -11.24 16.38
N GLY A 11 5.37 -12.07 15.68
CA GLY A 11 5.66 -12.49 14.31
C GLY A 11 4.89 -11.65 13.28
N VAL A 12 5.38 -11.65 12.04
CA VAL A 12 4.65 -11.11 10.88
C VAL A 12 4.55 -12.18 9.79
N ALA A 13 3.43 -12.18 9.08
CA ALA A 13 3.18 -13.07 7.96
C ALA A 13 2.37 -12.33 6.88
N PRO A 14 2.44 -12.76 5.61
CA PRO A 14 1.60 -12.21 4.55
C PRO A 14 0.11 -12.42 4.86
N ILE A 15 -0.76 -11.57 4.31
CA ILE A 15 -2.20 -11.82 4.34
C ILE A 15 -2.46 -13.12 3.56
N PRO A 16 -3.24 -14.08 4.08
CA PRO A 16 -3.58 -15.30 3.35
C PRO A 16 -4.35 -15.00 2.05
N GLY A 17 -4.00 -15.69 0.98
CA GLY A 17 -4.78 -15.66 -0.26
C GLY A 17 -6.05 -16.50 -0.15
N THR A 18 -6.95 -16.34 -1.12
CA THR A 18 -8.21 -17.12 -1.18
C THR A 18 -8.03 -18.57 -1.63
N LYS A 19 -6.80 -18.96 -2.00
CA LYS A 19 -6.42 -20.32 -2.40
C LYS A 19 -5.24 -20.77 -1.55
N GLU A 20 -5.19 -22.07 -1.28
CA GLU A 20 -4.10 -22.69 -0.53
C GLU A 20 -2.73 -22.36 -1.15
N GLY A 21 -1.76 -22.04 -0.29
CA GLY A 21 -0.39 -21.68 -0.70
C GLY A 21 -0.27 -20.34 -1.43
N LYS A 22 -1.35 -19.54 -1.54
CA LYS A 22 -1.31 -18.18 -2.08
C LYS A 22 -1.34 -17.16 -0.95
N THR A 23 -0.72 -16.02 -1.23
CA THR A 23 -0.74 -14.84 -0.37
C THR A 23 -1.52 -13.73 -1.06
N SER A 24 -1.96 -12.76 -0.26
CA SER A 24 -2.57 -11.52 -0.68
C SER A 24 -1.78 -10.36 -0.09
N THR A 25 -1.86 -9.21 -0.73
CA THR A 25 -1.35 -7.96 -0.17
C THR A 25 -2.12 -6.79 -0.77
N PHE A 26 -2.30 -5.74 0.03
CA PHE A 26 -2.71 -4.44 -0.47
C PHE A 26 -1.44 -3.58 -0.62
N LEU A 27 -1.13 -3.17 -1.84
CA LEU A 27 -0.04 -2.23 -2.08
C LEU A 27 -0.60 -0.81 -2.11
N GLY A 28 -0.46 -0.13 -0.98
CA GLY A 28 -0.77 1.30 -0.83
C GLY A 28 0.49 2.15 -0.76
N GLY A 29 0.39 3.27 -0.06
CA GLY A 29 1.50 4.19 0.23
C GLY A 29 1.12 5.64 -0.01
N ASP A 30 2.13 6.49 0.05
CA ASP A 30 1.97 7.93 -0.19
C ASP A 30 2.20 8.27 -1.67
N ALA A 31 1.43 9.25 -2.15
CA ALA A 31 1.64 9.85 -3.46
C ALA A 31 2.17 11.27 -3.31
N MET A 32 3.17 11.62 -4.11
CA MET A 32 3.66 12.99 -4.23
C MET A 32 3.15 13.62 -5.51
N GLY A 33 2.63 14.84 -5.40
CA GLY A 33 2.11 15.61 -6.54
C GLY A 33 2.75 16.99 -6.63
N ILE A 34 2.94 17.47 -7.85
CA ILE A 34 3.31 18.87 -8.10
C ILE A 34 2.02 19.68 -8.24
N SER A 35 1.83 20.69 -7.39
CA SER A 35 0.68 21.59 -7.50
C SER A 35 0.63 22.25 -8.87
N LYS A 36 -0.57 22.31 -9.46
CA LYS A 36 -0.82 22.99 -10.75
C LYS A 36 -0.40 24.47 -10.75
N ASP A 37 -0.38 25.09 -9.57
CA ASP A 37 -0.09 26.52 -9.40
C ASP A 37 1.38 26.78 -9.02
N SER A 38 2.21 25.72 -8.96
CA SER A 38 3.63 25.83 -8.62
C SER A 38 4.40 26.74 -9.58
N LYS A 39 5.26 27.59 -9.01
CA LYS A 39 6.19 28.45 -9.79
C LYS A 39 7.56 27.80 -10.00
N HIS A 40 7.75 26.57 -9.52
CA HIS A 40 9.02 25.84 -9.53
C HIS A 40 8.86 24.40 -10.04
N VAL A 41 8.04 24.21 -11.09
CA VAL A 41 7.69 22.89 -11.62
C VAL A 41 8.92 22.06 -12.01
N ALA A 42 9.90 22.67 -12.68
CA ALA A 42 11.12 21.97 -13.10
C ALA A 42 11.95 21.48 -11.91
N GLN A 43 12.11 22.31 -10.88
CA GLN A 43 12.83 21.95 -9.66
C GLN A 43 12.10 20.85 -8.88
N ALA A 44 10.77 20.92 -8.81
CA ALA A 44 9.96 19.89 -8.18
C ALA A 44 10.12 18.53 -8.90
N TRP A 45 10.13 18.53 -10.25
CA TRP A 45 10.44 17.32 -11.01
C TRP A 45 11.85 16.79 -10.76
N ASN A 46 12.85 17.66 -10.68
CA ASN A 46 14.22 17.25 -10.36
C ASN A 46 14.31 16.60 -8.98
N PHE A 47 13.63 17.18 -7.98
CA PHE A 47 13.57 16.61 -6.64
C PHE A 47 12.88 15.25 -6.63
N LEU A 48 11.71 15.12 -7.27
CA LEU A 48 11.01 13.84 -7.36
C LEU A 48 11.86 12.79 -8.08
N TYR A 49 12.51 13.15 -9.18
CA TYR A 49 13.39 12.24 -9.89
C TYR A 49 14.55 11.74 -9.01
N TRP A 50 15.21 12.65 -8.29
CA TRP A 50 16.27 12.31 -7.34
C TRP A 50 15.75 11.40 -6.22
N LEU A 51 14.64 11.77 -5.56
CA LEU A 51 14.08 11.03 -4.43
C LEU A 51 13.64 9.62 -4.83
N MET A 52 13.25 9.40 -6.09
CA MET A 52 12.87 8.07 -6.57
C MET A 52 14.06 7.16 -6.93
N GLN A 53 15.30 7.67 -6.88
CA GLN A 53 16.50 6.84 -7.10
C GLN A 53 16.78 5.92 -5.91
N SER A 54 17.38 4.76 -6.18
CA SER A 54 17.63 3.73 -5.16
C SER A 54 18.48 4.25 -3.99
N ASP A 55 19.55 4.99 -4.29
CA ASP A 55 20.49 5.49 -3.26
C ASP A 55 19.85 6.58 -2.41
N ALA A 56 19.08 7.48 -3.02
CA ALA A 56 18.33 8.51 -2.30
C ALA A 56 17.28 7.87 -1.38
N GLN A 57 16.53 6.86 -1.85
CA GLN A 57 15.58 6.17 -1.00
C GLN A 57 16.23 5.33 0.10
N LYS A 58 17.44 4.80 -0.13
CA LYS A 58 18.20 4.16 0.94
C LYS A 58 18.48 5.17 2.06
N GLU A 59 19.06 6.31 1.72
CA GLU A 59 19.45 7.33 2.69
C GLU A 59 18.24 7.95 3.42
N VAL A 60 17.21 8.33 2.65
CA VAL A 60 16.06 9.07 3.16
C VAL A 60 15.07 8.18 3.89
N PHE A 61 14.87 6.93 3.45
CA PHE A 61 13.88 6.01 4.04
C PHE A 61 14.53 4.86 4.79
N ALA A 62 15.27 4.00 4.09
CA ALA A 62 15.75 2.74 4.69
C ALA A 62 16.65 2.96 5.91
N ASP A 63 17.60 3.89 5.82
CA ASP A 63 18.53 4.23 6.90
C ASP A 63 17.82 4.93 8.08
N GLN A 64 16.62 5.46 7.86
CA GLN A 64 15.77 6.06 8.89
C GLN A 64 14.74 5.07 9.47
N GLY A 65 14.74 3.81 9.00
CA GLY A 65 13.80 2.79 9.44
C GLY A 65 12.44 2.82 8.72
N ASP A 66 12.28 3.67 7.71
CA ASP A 66 11.07 3.74 6.88
C ASP A 66 11.12 2.75 5.71
N THR A 67 9.95 2.40 5.18
CA THR A 67 9.81 1.52 4.00
C THR A 67 9.94 2.32 2.70
N ALA A 68 10.91 1.96 1.88
CA ALA A 68 11.14 2.53 0.55
C ALA A 68 10.07 2.05 -0.47
N SER A 69 9.82 2.85 -1.51
CA SER A 69 8.93 2.48 -2.62
C SER A 69 9.69 1.92 -3.83
N ASN A 70 11.01 2.14 -3.90
CA ASN A 70 11.86 1.60 -4.95
C ASN A 70 12.20 0.13 -4.68
N ILE A 71 11.81 -0.76 -5.60
CA ILE A 71 12.02 -2.20 -5.49
C ILE A 71 13.50 -2.58 -5.35
N GLN A 72 14.41 -1.83 -5.97
CA GLN A 72 15.85 -2.11 -5.82
C GLN A 72 16.31 -1.80 -4.40
N THR A 73 15.88 -0.67 -3.82
CA THR A 73 16.17 -0.32 -2.42
C THR A 73 15.62 -1.38 -1.47
N LEU A 74 14.37 -1.82 -1.65
CA LEU A 74 13.78 -2.88 -0.82
C LEU A 74 14.62 -4.17 -0.82
N LYS A 75 15.25 -4.52 -1.94
CA LYS A 75 16.09 -5.71 -2.09
C LYS A 75 17.48 -5.57 -1.47
N THR A 76 18.02 -4.35 -1.37
CA THR A 76 19.44 -4.15 -1.05
C THR A 76 19.71 -3.45 0.27
N ALA A 77 18.79 -2.60 0.74
CA ALA A 77 19.03 -1.67 1.85
C ALA A 77 18.59 -2.18 3.23
N TYR A 78 17.85 -3.29 3.32
CA TYR A 78 17.25 -3.77 4.58
C TYR A 78 17.88 -5.06 5.14
N LYS A 79 19.09 -5.42 4.70
CA LYS A 79 19.74 -6.70 5.09
C LYS A 79 19.99 -6.82 6.58
N ASP A 80 20.27 -5.68 7.23
CA ASP A 80 20.54 -5.60 8.66
C ASP A 80 19.31 -5.13 9.46
N ALA A 81 18.16 -4.93 8.79
CA ALA A 81 16.91 -4.59 9.45
C ALA A 81 16.33 -5.81 10.18
N ASP A 82 15.41 -5.54 11.12
CA ASP A 82 14.65 -6.58 11.81
C ASP A 82 14.06 -7.59 10.80
N PRO A 83 14.16 -8.92 11.05
CA PRO A 83 13.65 -9.95 10.12
C PRO A 83 12.17 -9.77 9.71
N ARG A 84 11.37 -9.10 10.54
CA ARG A 84 9.98 -8.76 10.24
C ARG A 84 9.87 -7.74 9.11
N ILE A 85 10.76 -6.75 9.08
CA ILE A 85 10.84 -5.77 7.99
C ILE A 85 11.23 -6.47 6.69
N GLN A 86 12.18 -7.40 6.76
CA GLN A 86 12.57 -8.19 5.58
C GLN A 86 11.40 -9.03 5.03
N THR A 87 10.60 -9.62 5.93
CA THR A 87 9.40 -10.38 5.56
C THR A 87 8.33 -9.47 4.93
N ILE A 88 8.05 -8.30 5.50
CA ILE A 88 7.07 -7.36 4.92
C ILE A 88 7.54 -6.87 3.55
N ASN A 89 8.84 -6.56 3.40
CA ASN A 89 9.42 -6.16 2.11
C ASN A 89 9.31 -7.28 1.07
N SER A 90 9.52 -8.54 1.47
CA SER A 90 9.33 -9.69 0.56
C SER A 90 7.87 -9.83 0.13
N VAL A 91 6.89 -9.51 0.98
CA VAL A 91 5.48 -9.49 0.56
C VAL A 91 5.20 -8.43 -0.50
N ILE A 92 5.88 -7.28 -0.48
CA ILE A 92 5.76 -6.27 -1.54
C ILE A 92 6.41 -6.77 -2.84
N ILE A 93 7.60 -7.38 -2.75
CA ILE A 93 8.37 -7.85 -3.90
C ILE A 93 7.71 -9.07 -4.55
N ASP A 94 7.26 -10.04 -3.75
CA ASP A 94 6.79 -11.37 -4.19
C ASP A 94 5.27 -11.48 -4.21
N GLY A 95 4.55 -10.70 -3.40
CA GLY A 95 3.13 -10.87 -3.09
C GLY A 95 2.16 -10.45 -4.21
N ASN A 96 2.64 -10.17 -5.43
CA ASN A 96 1.84 -9.67 -6.55
C ASN A 96 0.97 -8.46 -6.19
N GLY A 97 1.39 -7.64 -5.22
CA GLY A 97 0.66 -6.45 -4.82
C GLY A 97 0.45 -5.51 -5.99
N GLN A 98 -0.80 -5.12 -6.23
CA GLN A 98 -1.14 -4.17 -7.29
C GLN A 98 -1.83 -2.96 -6.67
N THR A 99 -1.33 -1.78 -7.00
CA THR A 99 -2.06 -0.54 -6.77
C THR A 99 -3.29 -0.52 -7.69
N PRO A 100 -4.49 -0.25 -7.17
CA PRO A 100 -5.69 -0.07 -7.99
C PRO A 100 -5.51 1.02 -9.04
N LYS A 101 -5.97 0.78 -10.28
CA LYS A 101 -5.84 1.70 -11.41
C LYS A 101 -7.22 2.15 -11.88
N SER A 102 -7.81 3.13 -11.19
CA SER A 102 -9.04 3.78 -11.64
C SER A 102 -9.10 5.22 -11.11
N PRO A 103 -9.45 6.23 -11.93
CA PRO A 103 -9.70 7.57 -11.43
C PRO A 103 -10.94 7.63 -10.54
N ALA A 104 -11.87 6.67 -10.63
CA ALA A 104 -13.02 6.50 -9.73
C ALA A 104 -12.68 5.74 -8.44
N PHE A 105 -11.43 5.28 -8.24
CA PHE A 105 -11.07 4.44 -7.10
C PHE A 105 -11.44 5.09 -5.76
N ASN A 106 -11.16 6.38 -5.59
CA ASN A 106 -11.48 7.08 -4.34
C ASN A 106 -12.99 7.09 -4.07
N GLU A 107 -13.82 7.35 -5.08
CA GLU A 107 -15.27 7.36 -4.94
C GLU A 107 -15.82 5.96 -4.64
N ALA A 108 -15.31 4.95 -5.33
CA ALA A 108 -15.76 3.57 -5.16
C ALA A 108 -15.32 2.92 -3.83
N PHE A 109 -14.14 3.29 -3.31
CA PHE A 109 -13.52 2.60 -2.16
C PHE A 109 -13.28 3.51 -0.94
N ASN A 110 -12.60 4.64 -1.10
CA ASN A 110 -12.08 5.42 0.03
C ASN A 110 -13.03 6.49 0.58
N ALA A 111 -13.94 7.00 -0.24
CA ALA A 111 -14.86 8.07 0.17
C ALA A 111 -15.78 7.59 1.30
N ALA A 112 -16.14 8.51 2.20
CA ALA A 112 -17.13 8.21 3.23
C ALA A 112 -18.47 7.87 2.57
N GLY A 113 -19.03 6.71 2.91
CA GLY A 113 -20.25 6.19 2.28
C GLY A 113 -20.02 5.59 0.89
N SER A 114 -18.77 5.28 0.53
CA SER A 114 -18.45 4.58 -0.72
C SER A 114 -19.22 3.25 -0.81
N PRO A 115 -19.53 2.77 -2.02
CA PRO A 115 -20.21 1.49 -2.18
C PRO A 115 -19.40 0.32 -1.59
N TRP A 116 -18.06 0.37 -1.58
CA TRP A 116 -17.26 -0.65 -0.91
C TRP A 116 -17.41 -0.61 0.62
N GLN A 117 -17.44 0.58 1.23
CA GLN A 117 -17.68 0.72 2.67
C GLN A 117 -19.07 0.20 3.04
N LEU A 118 -20.09 0.54 2.24
CA LEU A 118 -21.46 0.07 2.44
C LEU A 118 -21.58 -1.44 2.26
N LEU A 119 -20.88 -2.03 1.27
CA LEU A 119 -20.80 -3.48 1.10
C LEU A 119 -20.33 -4.17 2.38
N VAL A 120 -19.20 -3.72 2.94
CA VAL A 120 -18.66 -4.31 4.18
C VAL A 120 -19.65 -4.11 5.33
N GLN A 121 -20.26 -2.93 5.43
CA GLN A 121 -21.24 -2.64 6.48
C GLN A 121 -22.48 -3.53 6.39
N ASN A 122 -23.02 -3.71 5.19
CA ASN A 122 -24.18 -4.56 4.92
C ASN A 122 -23.89 -6.03 5.23
N ALA A 123 -22.67 -6.49 4.93
CA ALA A 123 -22.25 -7.87 5.21
C ALA A 123 -22.03 -8.15 6.70
N VAL A 124 -21.51 -7.18 7.47
CA VAL A 124 -21.18 -7.37 8.89
C VAL A 124 -22.36 -7.06 9.81
N TRP A 125 -23.11 -5.99 9.54
CA TRP A 125 -24.17 -5.47 10.43
C TRP A 125 -25.57 -5.50 9.82
N GLY A 126 -25.69 -5.70 8.50
CA GLY A 126 -26.96 -5.68 7.78
C GLY A 126 -27.45 -7.07 7.40
N SER A 127 -28.31 -7.12 6.38
CA SER A 127 -28.81 -8.37 5.80
C SER A 127 -27.90 -8.97 4.73
N GLY A 128 -26.92 -8.19 4.23
CA GLY A 128 -25.99 -8.54 3.15
C GLY A 128 -26.68 -8.85 1.80
N ASP A 129 -26.40 -8.06 0.76
CA ASP A 129 -26.71 -8.45 -0.63
C ASP A 129 -25.48 -8.25 -1.50
N LEU A 130 -24.61 -9.27 -1.49
CA LEU A 130 -23.34 -9.22 -2.20
C LEU A 130 -23.50 -8.93 -3.70
N LYS A 131 -24.62 -9.31 -4.32
CA LYS A 131 -24.84 -9.05 -5.75
C LYS A 131 -25.16 -7.58 -5.97
N ALA A 132 -26.08 -7.03 -5.18
CA ALA A 132 -26.43 -5.61 -5.26
C ALA A 132 -25.25 -4.71 -4.87
N ASP A 133 -24.54 -5.05 -3.79
CA ASP A 133 -23.40 -4.29 -3.29
C ASP A 133 -22.24 -4.29 -4.31
N ASN A 134 -21.91 -5.43 -4.92
CA ASN A 134 -20.91 -5.47 -5.99
C ASN A 134 -21.34 -4.69 -7.23
N LYS A 135 -22.63 -4.68 -7.55
CA LYS A 135 -23.14 -3.87 -8.65
C LYS A 135 -22.91 -2.38 -8.37
N ALA A 136 -23.18 -1.91 -7.15
CA ALA A 136 -22.95 -0.51 -6.77
C ALA A 136 -21.48 -0.10 -6.91
N VAL A 137 -20.53 -0.96 -6.51
CA VAL A 137 -19.09 -0.72 -6.73
C VAL A 137 -18.77 -0.64 -8.22
N THR A 138 -19.29 -1.59 -9.00
CA THR A 138 -19.04 -1.68 -10.45
C THR A 138 -19.59 -0.46 -11.19
N ASP A 139 -20.78 0.02 -10.81
CA ASP A 139 -21.43 1.18 -11.42
C ASP A 139 -20.56 2.43 -11.26
N VAL A 140 -20.00 2.68 -10.05
CA VAL A 140 -19.09 3.82 -9.81
C VAL A 140 -17.80 3.67 -10.62
N LEU A 141 -17.20 2.48 -10.64
CA LEU A 141 -15.97 2.25 -11.40
C LEU A 141 -16.13 2.40 -12.92
N SER A 142 -17.35 2.24 -13.43
CA SER A 142 -17.65 2.29 -14.87
C SER A 142 -18.16 3.64 -15.36
N ALA A 143 -18.32 4.63 -14.46
CA ALA A 143 -18.96 5.91 -14.75
C ALA A 143 -18.07 6.93 -15.51
N GLN A 144 -16.94 6.51 -16.07
CA GLN A 144 -15.91 7.39 -16.66
C GLN A 144 -15.59 7.06 -18.11
#